data_AF-A0A2E2HC65-F1
#
_entry.id   AF-A0A2E2HC65-F1
#
_cell.length_a   1.000
_cell.length_b   1.000
_cell.length_c   1.000
_cell.angle_alpha   90.00
_cell.angle_beta   90.00
_cell.angle_gamma   90.00
#
_symmetry.space_group_name_H-M   'P 1'
#
loop_
_entity.id
_entity.type
_entity.pdbx_description
1 polymer ?
#
loop_
_entity_poly.entity_id
_entity_poly.type
_entity_poly.pdbx_seq_one_letter_code
_entity_poly.pdbx_strand_id
1 'polypeptide(L)'
;MQKLKIKKALIKILIIYLSAIFPSFALAHHAPAEFTNTRIELEGTLLQVSWRNPHPGLNIQLSDTGAMWTVQIPETIRSLTENSITASTFEIGQTIKIVGFTSRQNENFLQGTHVLLPDGQELILQAGLQNFRSQTAESINNITITNGAISEEARPDLSAPIKIFIIFSLFVCLLSMAYFRSHKNRRLQVSG
;
A
#
# COMPACT_ATOMS: atom_id res chain seq x y z
N MET A 1 26.63 22.35 -42.78
CA MET A 1 26.46 22.82 -41.38
C MET A 1 25.02 22.82 -40.84
N GLN A 2 24.01 23.26 -41.60
CA GLN A 2 22.62 23.39 -41.12
C GLN A 2 21.96 22.08 -40.64
N LYS A 3 22.19 20.96 -41.33
CA LYS A 3 21.68 19.63 -40.94
C LYS A 3 22.19 19.16 -39.57
N LEU A 4 23.41 19.56 -39.19
CA LEU A 4 24.01 19.21 -37.90
C LEU A 4 23.38 20.00 -36.75
N LYS A 5 23.02 21.27 -36.98
CA LYS A 5 22.31 22.11 -36.01
C LYS A 5 20.91 21.57 -35.71
N ILE A 6 20.19 21.11 -36.73
CA ILE A 6 18.84 20.53 -36.60
C ILE A 6 18.88 19.21 -35.80
N LYS A 7 19.85 18.32 -36.07
CA LYS A 7 20.02 17.07 -35.30
C LYS A 7 20.26 17.33 -33.81
N LYS A 8 21.12 18.31 -33.48
CA LYS A 8 21.39 18.69 -32.09
C LYS A 8 20.15 19.26 -31.39
N ALA A 9 19.32 20.04 -32.10
CA ALA A 9 18.07 20.55 -31.56
C ALA A 9 17.06 19.43 -31.27
N LEU A 10 16.92 18.45 -32.18
CA LEU A 10 16.04 17.30 -31.99
C LEU A 10 16.48 16.41 -30.82
N ILE A 11 17.78 16.18 -30.66
CA ILE A 11 18.32 15.42 -29.51
C ILE A 11 18.01 16.14 -28.19
N LYS A 12 18.17 17.48 -28.14
CA LYS A 12 17.83 18.26 -26.94
C LYS A 12 16.35 18.17 -26.60
N ILE A 13 15.47 18.30 -27.59
CA ILE A 13 14.02 18.17 -27.39
C ILE A 13 13.67 16.77 -26.89
N LEU A 14 14.29 15.73 -27.47
CA LEU A 14 14.09 14.35 -27.03
C LEU A 14 14.53 14.13 -25.57
N ILE A 15 15.69 14.67 -25.18
CA ILE A 15 16.20 14.58 -23.80
C ILE A 15 15.25 15.29 -22.83
N ILE A 16 14.75 16.48 -23.18
CA ILE A 16 13.78 17.22 -22.35
C ILE A 16 12.48 16.42 -22.20
N TYR A 17 11.99 15.83 -23.30
CA TYR A 17 10.77 15.04 -23.29
C TYR A 17 10.92 13.76 -22.45
N LEU A 18 12.03 13.03 -22.59
CA LEU A 18 12.30 11.84 -21.77
C LEU A 18 12.47 12.19 -20.28
N SER A 19 13.13 13.31 -19.98
CA SER A 19 13.30 13.78 -18.60
C SER A 19 11.98 14.17 -17.94
N ALA A 20 11.00 14.66 -18.71
CA ALA A 20 9.69 15.04 -18.21
C ALA A 20 8.78 13.83 -17.90
N ILE A 21 9.03 12.68 -18.53
CA ILE A 21 8.24 11.44 -18.32
C ILE A 21 8.83 10.56 -17.20
N PHE A 22 10.07 10.83 -16.79
CA PHE A 22 10.77 10.00 -15.79
C PHE A 22 10.26 10.07 -14.34
N PRO A 23 9.56 11.11 -13.83
CA PRO A 23 9.24 11.16 -12.40
C PRO A 23 8.06 10.27 -11.96
N SER A 24 7.50 9.42 -12.82
CA SER A 24 6.28 8.65 -12.50
C SER A 24 6.51 7.31 -11.77
N PHE A 25 7.76 6.91 -11.49
CA PHE A 25 8.07 5.65 -10.80
C PHE A 25 8.48 5.83 -9.33
N ALA A 26 7.88 6.79 -8.62
CA ALA A 26 7.91 6.77 -7.17
C ALA A 26 6.95 5.67 -6.68
N LEU A 27 7.48 4.48 -6.40
CA LEU A 27 6.77 3.44 -5.66
C LEU A 27 6.51 3.96 -4.24
N ALA A 28 5.34 4.56 -4.02
CA ALA A 28 4.89 4.94 -2.69
C ALA A 28 4.48 3.67 -1.93
N HIS A 29 5.33 3.20 -1.02
CA HIS A 29 4.94 2.18 -0.04
C HIS A 29 4.11 2.87 1.05
N HIS A 30 2.81 2.55 1.11
CA HIS A 30 1.86 3.18 2.03
C HIS A 30 2.00 2.72 3.50
N ALA A 31 2.98 1.88 3.83
CA ALA A 31 3.31 1.56 5.21
C ALA A 31 4.17 2.70 5.78
N PRO A 32 3.81 3.30 6.93
CA PRO A 32 4.68 4.27 7.57
C PRO A 32 6.03 3.59 7.85
N ALA A 33 7.14 4.25 7.49
CA ALA A 33 8.49 3.72 7.64
C ALA A 33 8.81 3.26 9.08
N GLU A 34 8.03 3.74 10.05
CA GLU A 34 8.08 3.40 11.46
C GLU A 34 7.70 1.95 11.78
N PHE A 35 6.73 1.32 11.11
CA PHE A 35 6.20 0.02 11.55
C PHE A 35 6.80 -1.17 10.79
N THR A 36 7.15 -2.22 11.54
CA THR A 36 7.65 -3.49 11.01
C THR A 36 6.55 -4.29 10.30
N ASN A 37 6.94 -5.40 9.66
CA ASN A 37 5.98 -6.39 9.17
C ASN A 37 5.61 -7.42 10.26
N THR A 38 6.15 -7.27 11.48
CA THR A 38 5.90 -8.18 12.59
C THR A 38 4.58 -7.82 13.22
N ARG A 39 3.61 -8.73 13.08
CA ARG A 39 2.30 -8.61 13.70
C ARG A 39 2.27 -9.35 15.03
N ILE A 40 1.71 -8.71 16.06
CA ILE A 40 1.51 -9.31 17.39
C ILE A 40 0.06 -9.11 17.87
N GLU A 41 -0.35 -9.92 18.84
CA GLU A 41 -1.60 -9.76 19.59
C GLU A 41 -1.25 -9.37 21.03
N LEU A 42 -1.91 -8.33 21.54
CA LEU A 42 -1.80 -7.83 22.91
C LEU A 42 -3.14 -7.97 23.60
N GLU A 43 -3.13 -8.35 24.87
CA GLU A 43 -4.33 -8.37 25.71
C GLU A 43 -4.07 -7.52 26.95
N GLY A 44 -4.98 -6.59 27.23
CA GLY A 44 -4.77 -5.64 28.31
C GLY A 44 -5.95 -4.76 28.63
N THR A 45 -5.85 -4.07 29.76
CA THR A 45 -6.84 -3.09 30.22
C THR A 45 -6.63 -1.76 29.50
N LEU A 46 -7.70 -1.22 28.92
CA LEU A 46 -7.69 0.10 28.30
C LEU A 46 -7.64 1.20 29.36
N LEU A 47 -6.62 2.04 29.32
CA LEU A 47 -6.40 3.10 30.30
C LEU A 47 -6.72 4.49 29.76
N GLN A 48 -6.55 4.71 28.46
CA GLN A 48 -6.80 6.00 27.84
C GLN A 48 -7.19 5.87 26.38
N VAL A 49 -8.08 6.76 25.94
CA VAL A 49 -8.43 6.96 24.53
C VAL A 49 -8.07 8.39 24.14
N SER A 50 -7.18 8.55 23.15
CA SER A 50 -6.87 9.83 22.53
C SER A 50 -7.61 9.94 21.20
N TRP A 51 -8.75 10.63 21.20
CA TRP A 51 -9.61 10.73 20.01
C TRP A 51 -9.37 12.03 19.24
N ARG A 52 -8.19 12.15 18.62
CA ARG A 52 -7.78 13.35 17.85
C ARG A 52 -7.01 12.97 16.58
N ASN A 53 -7.04 13.85 15.58
CA ASN A 53 -6.25 13.70 14.36
C ASN A 53 -4.78 14.16 14.59
N PRO A 54 -3.79 13.70 13.80
CA PRO A 54 -3.90 12.89 12.59
C PRO A 54 -4.18 11.39 12.83
N HIS A 55 -3.86 10.87 14.01
CA HIS A 55 -4.10 9.47 14.37
C HIS A 55 -4.69 9.38 15.78
N PRO A 56 -5.88 8.79 15.93
CA PRO A 56 -6.38 8.39 17.24
C PRO A 56 -5.45 7.37 17.89
N GLY A 57 -5.52 7.23 19.20
CA GLY A 57 -4.68 6.28 19.92
C GLY A 57 -5.31 5.74 21.18
N LEU A 58 -4.82 4.59 21.62
CA LEU A 58 -5.21 3.88 22.82
C LEU A 58 -3.97 3.62 23.67
N ASN A 59 -4.07 3.79 24.99
CA ASN A 59 -3.04 3.31 25.91
C ASN A 59 -3.60 2.13 26.69
N ILE A 60 -2.87 1.02 26.72
CA ILE A 60 -3.25 -0.20 27.43
C ILE A 60 -2.19 -0.61 28.43
N GLN A 61 -2.61 -1.32 29.46
CA GLN A 61 -1.73 -2.07 30.35
C GLN A 61 -1.93 -3.56 30.09
N LEU A 62 -0.87 -4.27 29.72
CA LEU A 62 -0.96 -5.70 29.42
C LEU A 62 -1.35 -6.51 30.65
N SER A 63 -2.23 -7.48 30.47
CA SER A 63 -2.74 -8.32 31.55
C SER A 63 -1.70 -9.30 32.10
N ASP A 64 -0.72 -9.71 31.28
CA ASP A 64 0.29 -10.71 31.64
C ASP A 64 1.50 -10.12 32.37
N THR A 65 1.96 -8.96 31.94
CA THR A 65 3.23 -8.34 32.34
C THR A 65 3.02 -7.02 33.08
N GLY A 66 1.83 -6.42 32.99
CA GLY A 66 1.58 -5.06 33.47
C GLY A 66 2.28 -3.97 32.64
N ALA A 67 2.90 -4.33 31.52
CA ALA A 67 3.62 -3.40 30.66
C ALA A 67 2.65 -2.41 30.00
N MET A 68 3.09 -1.16 29.89
CA MET A 68 2.33 -0.09 29.25
C MET A 68 2.61 -0.05 27.75
N TRP A 69 1.56 -0.07 26.95
CA TRP A 69 1.64 0.00 25.49
C TRP A 69 0.80 1.15 24.95
N THR A 70 1.32 1.81 23.93
CA THR A 70 0.57 2.78 23.14
C THR A 70 0.26 2.21 21.78
N VAL A 71 -0.99 2.33 21.38
CA VAL A 71 -1.52 1.87 20.12
C VAL A 71 -1.95 3.08 19.30
N GLN A 72 -1.37 3.24 18.13
CA GLN A 72 -1.79 4.22 17.14
C GLN A 72 -2.79 3.58 16.17
N ILE A 73 -3.91 4.26 15.95
CA ILE A 73 -4.89 3.87 14.94
C ILE A 73 -4.51 4.55 13.61
N PRO A 74 -4.27 3.79 12.53
CA PRO A 74 -3.80 4.36 11.26
C PRO A 74 -4.87 5.23 10.58
N GLU A 75 -6.15 4.93 10.81
CA GLU A 75 -7.27 5.62 10.20
C GLU A 75 -7.57 6.99 10.81
N THR A 76 -8.23 7.84 10.01
CA THR A 76 -8.74 9.13 10.48
C THR A 76 -10.03 8.96 11.27
N ILE A 77 -10.35 9.91 12.15
CA ILE A 77 -11.64 9.90 12.90
C ILE A 77 -12.83 9.82 11.95
N ARG A 78 -12.76 10.49 10.79
CA ARG A 78 -13.83 10.45 9.78
C ARG A 78 -14.06 9.03 9.26
N SER A 79 -12.98 8.37 8.84
CA SER A 79 -13.01 6.97 8.35
C SER A 79 -13.56 6.01 9.42
N LEU A 80 -13.09 6.14 10.66
CA LEU A 80 -13.60 5.33 11.78
C LEU A 80 -15.09 5.56 12.03
N THR A 81 -15.52 6.82 12.04
CA THR A 81 -16.93 7.18 12.28
C THR A 81 -17.83 6.66 11.15
N GLU A 82 -17.38 6.69 9.89
CA GLU A 82 -18.11 6.09 8.76
C GLU A 82 -18.30 4.58 8.93
N ASN A 83 -17.40 3.92 9.67
CA ASN A 83 -17.50 2.51 10.06
C ASN A 83 -18.12 2.31 11.45
N SER A 84 -18.83 3.32 11.97
CA SER A 84 -19.49 3.29 13.29
C SER A 84 -18.55 3.10 14.50
N ILE A 85 -17.26 3.36 14.33
CA ILE A 85 -16.27 3.35 15.41
C ILE A 85 -16.07 4.78 15.91
N THR A 86 -16.37 5.02 17.18
CA THR A 86 -16.23 6.33 17.83
C THR A 86 -15.44 6.20 19.13
N ALA A 87 -15.12 7.32 19.77
CA ALA A 87 -14.44 7.30 21.08
C ALA A 87 -15.20 6.47 22.12
N SER A 88 -16.54 6.51 22.09
CA SER A 88 -17.39 5.78 23.04
C SER A 88 -17.45 4.28 22.78
N THR A 89 -17.01 3.80 21.62
CA THR A 89 -16.81 2.36 21.37
C THR A 89 -15.72 1.79 22.29
N PHE A 90 -14.85 2.65 22.82
CA PHE A 90 -13.74 2.26 23.69
C PHE A 90 -13.99 2.71 25.14
N GLU A 91 -14.53 1.82 25.95
CA GLU A 91 -14.76 2.07 27.38
C GLU A 91 -13.48 1.88 28.19
N ILE A 92 -13.04 2.93 28.89
CA ILE A 92 -11.87 2.87 29.77
C ILE A 92 -12.13 1.88 30.92
N GLY A 93 -11.14 1.05 31.23
CA GLY A 93 -11.20 0.00 32.24
C GLY A 93 -11.58 -1.37 31.69
N GLN A 94 -12.08 -1.45 30.45
CA GLN A 94 -12.38 -2.74 29.83
C GLN A 94 -11.11 -3.47 29.38
N THR A 95 -11.14 -4.79 29.36
CA THR A 95 -10.04 -5.61 28.82
C THR A 95 -10.29 -5.85 27.33
N ILE A 96 -9.33 -5.46 26.49
CA ILE A 96 -9.42 -5.61 25.04
C ILE A 96 -8.26 -6.45 24.52
N LYS A 97 -8.47 -7.12 23.37
CA LYS A 97 -7.37 -7.72 22.61
C LYS A 97 -7.10 -6.88 21.38
N ILE A 98 -5.84 -6.59 21.09
CA ILE A 98 -5.44 -5.72 20.00
C ILE A 98 -4.45 -6.47 19.12
N VAL A 99 -4.69 -6.48 17.82
CA VAL A 99 -3.75 -7.01 16.83
C VAL A 99 -3.15 -5.87 16.05
N GLY A 100 -1.84 -5.88 15.84
CA GLY A 100 -1.18 -4.79 15.13
C GLY A 100 0.29 -5.06 14.79
N PHE A 101 0.91 -4.08 14.14
CA PHE A 101 2.32 -4.13 13.73
C PHE A 101 3.21 -3.36 14.71
N THR A 102 4.34 -3.94 15.09
CA THR A 102 5.26 -3.30 16.04
C THR A 102 6.06 -2.17 15.39
N SER A 103 6.43 -1.16 16.17
CA SER A 103 7.34 -0.11 15.70
C SER A 103 8.80 -0.58 15.63
N ARG A 104 9.53 -0.05 14.66
CA ARG A 104 10.99 -0.18 14.52
C ARG A 104 11.74 0.78 15.44
N GLN A 105 11.10 1.88 15.84
CA GLN A 105 11.75 3.00 16.51
C GLN A 105 11.34 3.13 17.97
N ASN A 106 10.11 2.74 18.29
CA ASN A 106 9.51 2.92 19.61
C ASN A 106 9.20 1.57 20.24
N GLU A 107 9.76 1.32 21.43
CA GLU A 107 9.39 0.17 22.24
C GLU A 107 7.94 0.29 22.70
N ASN A 108 7.26 -0.85 22.84
CA ASN A 108 5.86 -0.93 23.28
C ASN A 108 4.89 -0.02 22.50
N PHE A 109 5.17 0.19 21.22
CA PHE A 109 4.35 0.98 20.31
C PHE A 109 3.83 0.11 19.18
N LEU A 110 2.52 0.18 18.95
CA LEU A 110 1.80 -0.67 18.01
C LEU A 110 1.00 0.18 17.03
N GLN A 111 1.07 -0.13 15.74
CA GLN A 111 0.02 0.28 14.80
C GLN A 111 -1.13 -0.72 14.89
N GLY A 112 -2.25 -0.31 15.49
CA GLY A 112 -3.42 -1.15 15.67
C GLY A 112 -4.14 -1.42 14.36
N THR A 113 -4.49 -2.69 14.12
CA THR A 113 -5.23 -3.13 12.93
C THR A 113 -6.61 -3.67 13.29
N HIS A 114 -6.72 -4.36 14.42
CA HIS A 114 -7.98 -4.92 14.93
C HIS A 114 -8.05 -4.75 16.43
N VAL A 115 -9.27 -4.61 16.96
CA VAL A 115 -9.57 -4.68 18.39
C VAL A 115 -10.73 -5.65 18.60
N LEU A 116 -10.58 -6.59 19.53
CA LEU A 116 -11.67 -7.41 20.03
C LEU A 116 -12.13 -6.83 21.37
N LEU A 117 -13.40 -6.43 21.41
CA LEU A 117 -14.07 -5.95 22.61
C LEU A 117 -14.55 -7.11 23.50
N PRO A 118 -14.83 -6.87 24.79
CA PRO A 118 -15.32 -7.91 25.72
C PRO A 118 -16.62 -8.59 25.30
N ASP A 119 -17.48 -7.88 24.56
CA ASP A 119 -18.76 -8.39 24.04
C ASP A 119 -18.58 -9.32 22.82
N GLY A 120 -17.34 -9.52 22.37
CA GLY A 120 -17.00 -10.32 21.21
C GLY A 120 -17.04 -9.54 19.89
N GLN A 121 -17.37 -8.25 19.90
CA GLN A 121 -17.32 -7.42 18.71
C GLN A 121 -15.87 -7.21 18.27
N GLU A 122 -15.58 -7.57 17.02
CA GLU A 122 -14.31 -7.27 16.38
C GLU A 122 -14.41 -5.96 15.58
N LEU A 123 -13.55 -5.01 15.91
CA LEU A 123 -13.41 -3.72 15.23
C LEU A 123 -12.21 -3.76 14.28
N ILE A 124 -12.43 -3.35 13.04
CA ILE A 124 -11.37 -3.18 12.04
C ILE A 124 -10.88 -1.73 12.07
N LEU A 125 -9.64 -1.52 12.50
CA LEU A 125 -9.04 -0.20 12.70
C LEU A 125 -8.27 0.33 11.48
N GLN A 126 -8.14 -0.49 10.44
CA GLN A 126 -7.44 -0.16 9.21
C GLN A 126 -8.29 -0.55 8.01
N ALA A 127 -8.53 0.39 7.09
CA ALA A 127 -9.36 0.14 5.92
C ALA A 127 -8.80 -0.97 5.03
N GLY A 128 -9.71 -1.73 4.42
CA GLY A 128 -9.38 -2.81 3.49
C GLY A 128 -8.94 -4.12 4.13
N LEU A 129 -8.94 -4.22 5.47
CA LEU A 129 -8.76 -5.48 6.17
C LEU A 129 -10.09 -6.22 6.35
N GLN A 130 -10.02 -7.54 6.42
CA GLN A 130 -11.13 -8.42 6.84
C GLN A 130 -10.97 -8.77 8.32
N ASN A 131 -11.99 -9.37 8.94
CA ASN A 131 -11.91 -9.84 10.32
C ASN A 131 -10.69 -10.78 10.52
N PHE A 132 -9.94 -10.57 11.58
CA PHE A 132 -8.77 -11.36 11.93
C PHE A 132 -9.15 -12.79 12.32
N ARG A 133 -10.24 -12.96 13.09
CA ARG A 133 -10.67 -14.29 13.55
C ARG A 133 -11.17 -15.16 12.40
N SER A 134 -11.86 -14.60 11.40
CA SER A 134 -12.28 -15.37 10.21
C SER A 134 -11.09 -15.78 9.35
N GLN A 135 -10.06 -14.94 9.21
CA GLN A 135 -8.83 -15.30 8.49
C GLN A 135 -8.12 -16.51 9.13
N THR A 136 -8.11 -16.60 10.45
CA THR A 136 -7.55 -17.80 11.12
C THR A 136 -8.38 -19.05 10.83
N ALA A 137 -9.71 -18.95 10.83
CA ALA A 137 -10.60 -20.07 10.55
C ALA A 137 -10.54 -20.53 9.07
N GLU A 138 -10.49 -19.61 8.11
CA GLU A 138 -10.33 -19.93 6.69
C GLU A 138 -8.96 -20.55 6.39
N SER A 139 -7.89 -20.07 7.03
CA SER A 139 -6.58 -20.70 6.95
C SER A 139 -6.62 -22.14 7.50
N ILE A 140 -7.31 -22.39 8.61
CA ILE A 140 -7.42 -23.73 9.21
C ILE A 140 -8.29 -24.67 8.38
N ASN A 141 -9.39 -24.16 7.82
CA ASN A 141 -10.27 -24.93 6.94
C ASN A 141 -9.56 -25.29 5.63
N ASN A 142 -8.73 -24.40 5.09
CA ASN A 142 -7.90 -24.67 3.91
C ASN A 142 -6.74 -25.65 4.22
N ILE A 143 -6.26 -25.70 5.47
CA ILE A 143 -5.26 -26.70 5.91
C ILE A 143 -5.92 -28.09 6.07
N THR A 144 -7.21 -28.16 6.40
CA THR A 144 -7.93 -29.43 6.55
C THR A 144 -8.46 -29.98 5.22
N ILE A 145 -8.69 -29.11 4.22
CA ILE A 145 -9.05 -29.48 2.83
C ILE A 145 -7.80 -29.54 1.92
N THR A 146 -6.60 -29.85 2.45
CA THR A 146 -5.40 -30.04 1.59
C THR A 146 -4.57 -31.27 1.94
N ASN A 147 -5.18 -32.29 2.56
CA ASN A 147 -4.61 -33.64 2.62
C ASN A 147 -4.65 -34.33 1.23
N GLY A 148 -4.02 -33.73 0.21
CA GLY A 148 -3.86 -34.40 -1.08
C GLY A 148 -3.50 -33.57 -2.31
N ALA A 149 -3.26 -32.26 -2.24
CA ALA A 149 -2.65 -31.53 -3.36
C ALA A 149 -2.13 -30.16 -2.89
N ILE A 150 -0.82 -29.98 -2.92
CA ILE A 150 -0.22 -28.63 -2.93
C ILE A 150 -0.44 -28.11 -4.36
N SER A 151 -1.57 -27.47 -4.61
CA SER A 151 -1.66 -26.57 -5.76
C SER A 151 -0.89 -25.32 -5.41
N GLU A 152 0.37 -25.25 -5.85
CA GLU A 152 1.16 -24.03 -5.85
C GLU A 152 0.38 -22.98 -6.65
N GLU A 153 -0.31 -22.08 -5.93
CA GLU A 153 -1.08 -21.02 -6.54
C GLU A 153 -0.13 -20.18 -7.39
N ALA A 154 -0.32 -20.25 -8.71
CA ALA A 154 0.62 -19.73 -9.68
C ALA A 154 0.88 -18.25 -9.41
N ARG A 155 2.14 -17.91 -9.11
CA ARG A 155 2.60 -16.52 -9.02
C ARG A 155 2.07 -15.76 -10.25
N PRO A 156 1.48 -14.56 -10.09
CA PRO A 156 1.03 -13.80 -11.25
C PRO A 156 2.22 -13.62 -12.20
N ASP A 157 2.06 -14.06 -13.45
CA ASP A 157 3.09 -13.94 -14.47
C ASP A 157 3.30 -12.45 -14.80
N LEU A 158 4.23 -11.83 -14.08
CA LEU A 158 4.65 -10.44 -14.29
C LEU A 158 5.23 -10.21 -15.71
N SER A 159 5.46 -11.25 -16.52
CA SER A 159 5.87 -11.08 -17.91
C SER A 159 4.78 -10.49 -18.80
N ALA A 160 3.49 -10.67 -18.46
CA ALA A 160 2.38 -10.16 -19.25
C ALA A 160 2.32 -8.61 -19.29
N PRO A 161 2.36 -7.88 -18.17
CA PRO A 161 2.40 -6.42 -18.20
C PRO A 161 3.69 -5.88 -18.83
N ILE A 162 4.84 -6.52 -18.59
CA ILE A 162 6.13 -6.11 -19.17
C ILE A 162 6.11 -6.23 -20.71
N LYS A 163 5.53 -7.31 -21.26
CA LYS A 163 5.38 -7.50 -22.72
C LYS A 163 4.47 -6.42 -23.34
N ILE A 164 3.39 -6.05 -22.66
CA ILE A 164 2.47 -5.00 -23.14
C ILE A 164 3.20 -3.64 -23.21
N PHE A 165 4.01 -3.31 -22.20
CA PHE A 165 4.83 -2.09 -22.23
C PHE A 165 5.86 -2.08 -23.37
N ILE A 166 6.52 -3.20 -23.65
CA ILE A 166 7.49 -3.31 -24.75
C ILE A 166 6.81 -3.15 -26.12
N ILE A 167 5.65 -3.80 -26.32
CA ILE A 167 4.89 -3.70 -27.57
C ILE A 167 4.42 -2.26 -27.81
N PHE A 168 3.91 -1.59 -26.77
CA PHE A 168 3.48 -0.21 -26.87
C PHE A 168 4.65 0.74 -27.21
N SER A 169 5.82 0.53 -26.60
CA SER A 169 7.04 1.30 -26.88
C SER A 169 7.51 1.14 -28.34
N LEU A 170 7.51 -0.09 -28.86
CA LEU A 170 7.88 -0.38 -30.25
C LEU A 170 6.88 0.24 -31.25
N PHE A 171 5.58 0.22 -30.93
CA PHE A 171 4.55 0.83 -31.77
C PHE A 171 4.72 2.35 -31.88
N VAL A 172 4.99 3.03 -30.76
CA VAL A 172 5.26 4.49 -30.76
C VAL A 172 6.53 4.81 -31.55
N CYS A 173 7.56 3.97 -31.47
CA CYS A 173 8.79 4.13 -32.25
C CYS A 173 8.55 4.02 -33.76
N LEU A 174 7.75 3.04 -34.20
CA LEU A 174 7.40 2.83 -35.60
C LEU A 174 6.56 3.98 -36.18
N LEU A 175 5.61 4.52 -35.41
CA LEU A 175 4.84 5.70 -35.79
C LEU A 175 5.74 6.94 -36.00
N SER A 176 6.72 7.13 -35.12
CA SER A 176 7.71 8.22 -35.24
C SER A 176 8.59 8.07 -36.48
N MET A 177 9.05 6.84 -36.79
CA MET A 177 9.83 6.57 -38.01
C MET A 177 9.01 6.77 -39.29
N ALA A 178 7.74 6.34 -39.30
CA ALA A 178 6.83 6.54 -40.43
C ALA A 178 6.54 8.03 -40.67
N TYR A 179 6.29 8.79 -39.60
CA TYR A 179 6.10 10.24 -39.66
C TYR A 179 7.35 10.95 -40.21
N PHE A 180 8.54 10.61 -39.72
CA PHE A 180 9.80 11.18 -40.20
C PHE A 180 10.06 10.87 -41.69
N ARG A 181 9.76 9.65 -42.14
CA ARG A 181 9.90 9.23 -43.54
C ARG A 181 8.92 9.97 -44.46
N SER A 182 7.67 10.11 -44.03
CA SER A 182 6.64 10.89 -44.75
C SER A 182 7.04 12.36 -44.90
N HIS A 183 7.51 12.99 -43.82
CA HIS A 183 7.94 14.38 -43.83
C HIS A 183 9.22 14.60 -44.67
N LYS A 184 10.18 13.64 -44.68
CA LYS A 184 11.36 13.70 -45.54
C LYS A 184 10.99 13.64 -47.03
N ASN A 185 10.07 12.75 -47.41
CA ASN A 185 9.64 12.60 -48.81
C ASN A 185 8.89 13.84 -49.32
N ARG A 186 8.04 14.46 -48.48
CA ARG A 186 7.35 15.72 -48.85
C ARG A 186 8.32 16.89 -49.10
N ARG A 187 9.45 16.95 -48.39
CA ARG A 187 10.47 17.99 -48.64
C ARG A 187 11.24 17.82 -49.94
N LEU A 188 11.30 16.61 -50.50
CA LEU A 188 12.01 16.34 -51.75
C LEU A 188 11.17 16.67 -52.99
N GLN A 189 9.83 16.70 -52.87
CA GLN A 189 8.93 17.08 -53.97
C GLN A 189 8.73 18.60 -54.12
N VAL A 190 9.03 19.41 -53.10
CA VAL A 190 8.85 20.88 -53.13
C VAL A 190 10.14 21.60 -53.56
N SER A 191 11.20 20.86 -53.90
CA SER A 191 12.52 21.38 -54.28
C SER A 191 12.93 21.04 -55.73
N GLY A 192 11.98 20.69 -56.58
CA GLY A 192 12.17 20.49 -58.02
C GLY A 192 11.53 21.59 -58.83
#